data_AF-A0A077JIN0-F1
#
_entry.id   AF-A0A077JIN0-F1
#
_cell.length_a   1.000
_cell.length_b   1.000
_cell.length_c   1.000
_cell.angle_alpha   90.00
_cell.angle_beta   90.00
_cell.angle_gamma   90.00
#
_symmetry.space_group_name_H-M   'P 1'
#
loop_
_entity.id
_entity.type
_entity.pdbx_description
1 polymer ?
#
loop_
_entity_poly.entity_id
_entity_poly.type
_entity_poly.pdbx_seq_one_letter_code
_entity_poly.pdbx_strand_id
1 'polypeptide(L)'
;MSEKDQRYDVVVIGGGAAGLSGALALARARRSVLVIDAGSPRNAPASHVHNYLGREGTPPSELLAAGRAEAADYGAEIVRGHVVSAEKLADGFRVVREDGSTVHARRLLVTTGIRI
;
A
#
# COMPACT_ATOMS: atom_id res chain seq x y z
N MET A 1 19.67 -20.00 4.35
CA MET A 1 19.70 -18.53 4.34
C MET A 1 18.51 -18.06 5.17
N SER A 2 18.77 -17.38 6.29
CA SER A 2 17.74 -17.09 7.31
C SER A 2 16.67 -16.16 6.75
N GLU A 3 15.43 -16.65 6.73
CA GLU A 3 14.20 -15.88 6.50
C GLU A 3 14.09 -14.86 7.64
N LYS A 4 14.51 -13.62 7.38
CA LYS A 4 14.24 -12.52 8.31
C LYS A 4 12.73 -12.38 8.37
N ASP A 5 12.14 -12.77 9.50
CA ASP A 5 10.72 -12.58 9.80
C ASP A 5 10.40 -11.07 9.79
N GLN A 6 10.09 -10.54 8.60
CA GLN A 6 9.77 -9.13 8.42
C GLN A 6 8.38 -8.90 9.00
N ARG A 7 8.36 -8.32 10.21
CA ARG A 7 7.14 -7.99 10.92
C ARG A 7 6.88 -6.48 10.88
N TYR A 8 5.69 -6.12 10.41
CA TYR A 8 5.20 -4.73 10.37
C TYR A 8 4.04 -4.52 11.35
N ASP A 9 3.88 -3.29 11.84
CA ASP A 9 2.66 -2.91 12.57
C ASP A 9 1.45 -2.99 11.63
N VAL A 10 1.59 -2.53 10.38
CA VAL A 10 0.52 -2.57 9.37
C VAL A 10 1.06 -2.95 8.00
N VAL A 11 0.41 -3.90 7.34
CA VAL A 11 0.57 -4.12 5.89
C VAL A 11 -0.63 -3.51 5.17
N VAL A 12 -0.36 -2.64 4.21
CA VAL A 12 -1.35 -2.03 3.32
C VAL A 12 -1.33 -2.79 1.99
N ILE A 13 -2.47 -3.31 1.57
CA ILE A 13 -2.61 -4.10 0.34
C ILE A 13 -3.27 -3.21 -0.72
N GLY A 14 -2.47 -2.76 -1.69
CA GLY A 14 -2.86 -1.84 -2.78
C GLY A 14 -2.34 -0.42 -2.56
N GLY A 15 -1.57 0.09 -3.52
CA GLY A 15 -0.92 1.40 -3.48
C GLY A 15 -1.64 2.50 -4.27
N GLY A 16 -2.97 2.44 -4.34
CA GLY A 16 -3.79 3.54 -4.86
C GLY A 16 -3.93 4.69 -3.85
N ALA A 17 -4.72 5.70 -4.17
CA ALA A 17 -4.91 6.87 -3.30
C ALA A 17 -5.30 6.50 -1.85
N ALA A 18 -6.23 5.56 -1.66
CA ALA A 18 -6.64 5.11 -0.33
C ALA A 18 -5.48 4.45 0.46
N GLY A 19 -4.71 3.59 -0.19
CA GLY A 19 -3.58 2.90 0.44
C GLY A 19 -2.45 3.86 0.80
N LEU A 20 -2.10 4.78 -0.11
CA LEU A 20 -1.06 5.77 0.13
C LEU A 20 -1.45 6.79 1.21
N SER A 21 -2.69 7.29 1.21
CA SER A 21 -3.19 8.16 2.30
C SER A 21 -3.17 7.45 3.65
N GLY A 22 -3.58 6.18 3.69
CA GLY A 22 -3.54 5.37 4.90
C GLY A 22 -2.10 5.11 5.38
N ALA A 23 -1.20 4.75 4.47
CA ALA A 23 0.20 4.53 4.76
C ALA A 23 0.88 5.79 5.31
N LEU A 24 0.64 6.95 4.70
CA LEU A 24 1.14 8.24 5.17
C LEU A 24 0.68 8.54 6.60
N ALA A 25 -0.61 8.39 6.89
CA ALA A 25 -1.14 8.63 8.23
C ALA A 25 -0.53 7.68 9.28
N LEU A 26 -0.38 6.40 8.95
CA LEU A 26 0.18 5.38 9.83
C LEU A 26 1.68 5.56 10.07
N ALA A 27 2.45 5.88 9.02
CA ALA A 27 3.88 6.16 9.10
C ALA A 27 4.15 7.42 9.96
N ARG A 28 3.34 8.48 9.78
CA ARG A 28 3.38 9.67 10.65
C ARG A 28 3.08 9.37 12.12
N ALA A 29 2.26 8.35 12.38
CA ALA A 29 2.00 7.83 13.72
C ALA A 29 3.11 6.89 14.23
N ARG A 30 4.27 6.84 13.56
CA ARG A 30 5.45 6.03 13.88
C ARG A 30 5.18 4.53 13.90
N ARG A 31 4.27 4.06 13.04
CA ARG A 31 4.07 2.64 12.77
C ARG A 31 5.02 2.17 11.69
N SER A 32 5.56 0.95 11.80
CA SER A 32 6.21 0.31 10.66
C SER A 32 5.14 -0.11 9.66
N VAL A 33 5.23 0.40 8.43
CA VAL A 33 4.23 0.22 7.38
C VAL A 33 4.88 -0.35 6.13
N LEU A 34 4.32 -1.43 5.60
CA LEU A 34 4.64 -1.95 4.27
C LEU A 34 3.43 -1.79 3.36
N VAL A 35 3.60 -1.11 2.23
CA VAL A 35 2.63 -1.04 1.14
C VAL A 35 3.05 -2.04 0.07
N ILE A 36 2.19 -3.03 -0.22
CA ILE A 36 2.37 -3.96 -1.32
C ILE A 36 1.41 -3.56 -2.44
N ASP A 37 1.96 -3.14 -3.58
CA ASP A 37 1.18 -2.60 -4.69
C ASP A 37 1.39 -3.34 -6.02
N ALA A 38 0.28 -3.69 -6.66
CA ALA A 38 0.24 -4.34 -7.97
C ALA A 38 0.58 -3.40 -9.13
N GLY A 39 0.44 -2.08 -8.94
CA GLY A 39 0.70 -1.06 -9.97
C GLY A 39 -0.41 -0.95 -11.02
N SER A 40 -1.64 -1.35 -10.69
CA SER A 40 -2.81 -1.34 -11.57
C SER A 40 -3.93 -0.44 -11.04
N PRO A 41 -3.73 0.90 -10.99
CA PRO A 41 -4.73 1.81 -10.45
C PRO A 41 -5.99 1.86 -11.33
N ARG A 42 -7.17 1.86 -10.70
CA ARG A 42 -8.47 1.80 -11.40
C ARG A 42 -8.70 2.94 -12.40
N ASN A 43 -8.10 4.11 -12.14
CA ASN A 43 -8.24 5.30 -12.95
C ASN A 43 -7.04 5.52 -13.90
N ALA A 44 -6.22 4.50 -14.15
CA ALA A 44 -5.14 4.57 -15.13
C ALA A 44 -5.59 5.08 -16.53
N PRO A 45 -6.79 4.76 -17.05
CA PRO A 45 -7.25 5.29 -18.34
C PRO A 45 -7.66 6.76 -18.32
N ALA A 46 -7.86 7.36 -17.15
CA ALA A 46 -8.26 8.77 -17.04
C ALA A 46 -7.08 9.69 -17.30
N SER A 47 -7.30 10.78 -18.03
CA SER A 47 -6.27 11.80 -18.25
C SER A 47 -5.99 12.62 -16.99
N HIS A 48 -7.01 12.87 -16.17
CA HIS A 48 -6.92 13.73 -14.99
C HIS A 48 -7.77 13.22 -13.83
N VAL A 49 -7.36 13.55 -12.61
CA VAL A 49 -8.17 13.43 -11.40
C VAL A 49 -8.98 14.71 -11.20
N HIS A 50 -10.21 14.55 -10.75
CA HIS A 50 -11.13 15.63 -10.43
C HIS A 50 -11.67 15.44 -9.02
N ASN A 51 -12.15 16.52 -8.41
CA ASN A 51 -12.68 16.50 -7.04
C ASN A 51 -11.66 16.01 -6.00
N TYR A 52 -10.38 16.35 -6.22
CA TYR A 52 -9.31 16.11 -5.26
C TYR A 52 -8.75 17.46 -4.81
N LEU A 53 -9.05 17.84 -3.56
CA LEU A 53 -8.69 19.16 -3.03
C LEU A 53 -7.18 19.42 -3.18
N GLY A 54 -6.83 20.54 -3.81
CA GLY A 54 -5.43 20.94 -4.07
C GLY A 54 -4.73 20.19 -5.22
N ARG A 55 -5.40 19.24 -5.90
CA ARG A 55 -4.86 18.46 -7.03
C ARG A 55 -5.83 18.37 -8.21
N GLU A 56 -6.71 19.36 -8.36
CA GLU A 56 -7.66 19.41 -9.47
C GLU A 56 -6.94 19.36 -10.82
N GLY A 57 -7.39 18.50 -11.73
CA GLY A 57 -6.79 18.35 -13.06
C GLY A 57 -5.43 17.65 -13.08
N THR A 58 -4.97 17.04 -11.98
CA THR A 58 -3.65 16.36 -11.94
C THR A 58 -3.72 15.00 -12.64
N PRO A 59 -2.73 14.58 -13.45
CA PRO A 59 -2.67 13.21 -13.97
C PRO A 59 -2.68 12.16 -12.84
N PRO A 60 -3.42 11.04 -12.98
CA PRO A 60 -3.47 10.00 -11.94
C PRO A 60 -2.09 9.46 -11.52
N SER A 61 -1.17 9.32 -12.47
CA SER A 61 0.20 8.88 -12.22
C SER A 61 0.97 9.85 -11.32
N GLU A 62 0.82 11.15 -11.56
CA GLU A 62 1.48 12.19 -10.75
C GLU A 62 0.93 12.24 -9.33
N LEU A 63 -0.40 12.09 -9.16
CA LEU A 63 -1.00 12.00 -7.84
C LEU A 63 -0.42 10.82 -7.03
N LEU A 64 -0.29 9.65 -7.65
CA LEU A 64 0.27 8.46 -7.00
C LEU A 64 1.78 8.60 -6.75
N ALA A 65 2.52 9.23 -7.65
CA ALA A 65 3.95 9.49 -7.46
C ALA A 65 4.17 10.43 -6.25
N ALA A 66 3.40 11.50 -6.14
CA ALA A 66 3.43 12.41 -4.99
C ALA A 66 3.09 11.66 -3.69
N GLY A 67 2.01 10.89 -3.66
CA GLY A 67 1.62 10.13 -2.47
C GLY A 67 2.65 9.08 -2.05
N ARG A 68 3.36 8.44 -3.00
CA ARG A 68 4.47 7.52 -2.70
C ARG A 68 5.65 8.23 -2.07
N ALA A 69 6.05 9.37 -2.62
CA ALA A 69 7.14 10.18 -2.08
C ALA A 69 6.81 10.63 -0.65
N GLU A 70 5.62 11.18 -0.44
CA GLU A 70 5.17 11.61 0.90
C GLU A 70 5.17 10.46 1.91
N ALA A 71 4.63 9.29 1.56
CA ALA A 71 4.61 8.15 2.48
C ALA A 71 6.02 7.61 2.77
N ALA A 72 6.88 7.53 1.75
CA ALA A 72 8.26 7.08 1.90
C ALA A 72 9.10 8.05 2.76
N ASP A 73 8.89 9.36 2.65
CA ASP A 73 9.55 10.38 3.47
C ASP A 73 9.25 10.22 4.97
N TYR A 74 8.08 9.68 5.31
CA TYR A 74 7.71 9.32 6.69
C TYR A 74 8.11 7.89 7.08
N GLY A 75 8.81 7.16 6.22
CA GLY A 75 9.36 5.83 6.50
C GLY A 75 8.44 4.67 6.15
N ALA A 76 7.39 4.86 5.35
CA ALA A 76 6.65 3.74 4.79
C ALA A 76 7.49 3.01 3.73
N GLU A 77 7.60 1.69 3.85
CA GLU A 77 8.21 0.86 2.82
C GLU A 77 7.18 0.57 1.73
N ILE A 78 7.54 0.76 0.46
CA ILE A 78 6.63 0.56 -0.66
C ILE A 78 7.29 -0.40 -1.65
N VAL A 79 6.65 -1.54 -1.87
CA VAL A 79 7.15 -2.58 -2.76
C VAL A 79 6.13 -2.92 -3.84
N ARG A 80 6.62 -3.26 -5.03
CA ARG A 80 5.78 -3.81 -6.09
C ARG A 80 5.50 -5.29 -5.82
N GLY A 81 4.27 -5.72 -6.03
CA GLY A 81 3.90 -7.13 -5.96
C GLY A 81 2.39 -7.34 -5.80
N HIS A 82 1.97 -8.59 -6.02
CA HIS A 82 0.61 -9.03 -5.74
C HIS A 82 0.56 -9.79 -4.42
N VAL A 83 -0.46 -9.49 -3.62
CA VAL A 83 -0.84 -10.33 -2.48
C VAL A 83 -1.87 -11.34 -2.97
N VAL A 84 -1.60 -12.62 -2.74
CA VAL A 84 -2.46 -13.73 -3.17
C VAL A 84 -3.28 -14.32 -2.03
N SER A 85 -2.82 -14.17 -0.78
CA SER A 85 -3.61 -14.53 0.39
C SER A 85 -3.22 -13.73 1.61
N ALA A 86 -4.16 -13.59 2.54
CA ALA A 86 -3.93 -13.06 3.88
C ALA A 86 -4.68 -13.93 4.88
N GLU A 87 -3.96 -14.46 5.87
CA GLU A 87 -4.51 -15.38 6.86
C GLU A 87 -4.40 -14.75 8.24
N LYS A 88 -5.50 -14.82 9.02
CA LYS A 88 -5.51 -14.39 10.41
C LYS A 88 -4.79 -15.44 11.26
N LEU A 89 -3.78 -15.00 12.00
CA LEU A 89 -3.07 -15.79 13.00
C LEU A 89 -3.56 -15.44 14.41
N ALA A 90 -3.05 -16.14 15.42
CA ALA A 90 -3.34 -15.83 16.82
C ALA A 90 -2.94 -14.38 17.21
N ASP A 91 -1.83 -13.89 16.66
CA ASP A 91 -1.22 -12.60 17.05
C ASP A 91 -1.01 -11.63 15.87
N GLY A 92 -1.85 -11.73 14.83
CA GLY A 92 -1.80 -10.84 13.67
C GLY A 92 -2.24 -11.52 12.40
N PHE A 93 -1.50 -11.26 11.32
CA PHE A 93 -1.77 -11.76 9.99
C PHE A 93 -0.48 -12.22 9.31
N ARG A 94 -0.59 -13.28 8.50
CA ARG A 94 0.41 -13.66 7.50
C ARG A 94 -0.11 -13.27 6.13
N VAL A 95 0.69 -12.50 5.40
CA VAL A 95 0.41 -12.05 4.03
C VAL A 95 1.33 -12.81 3.09
N VAL A 96 0.75 -13.48 2.09
CA VAL A 96 1.50 -14.24 1.08
C VAL A 96 1.48 -13.48 -0.23
N ARG A 97 2.68 -13.28 -0.80
CA ARG A 97 2.87 -12.64 -2.10
C ARG A 97 2.91 -13.69 -3.21
N GLU A 98 2.67 -13.24 -4.44
CA GLU A 98 2.66 -14.11 -5.63
C GLU A 98 4.01 -14.83 -5.87
N ASP A 99 5.13 -14.23 -5.44
CA ASP A 99 6.47 -14.83 -5.50
C ASP A 99 6.72 -15.91 -4.42
N GLY A 100 5.71 -16.23 -3.61
CA GLY A 100 5.78 -17.17 -2.49
C GLY A 100 6.38 -16.59 -1.22
N SER A 101 6.90 -15.36 -1.24
CA SER A 101 7.41 -14.70 -0.03
C SER A 101 6.28 -14.33 0.93
N THR A 102 6.59 -14.32 2.22
CA THR A 102 5.62 -14.03 3.28
C THR A 102 6.05 -12.84 4.14
N VAL A 103 5.06 -12.11 4.65
CA VAL A 103 5.24 -10.97 5.55
C VAL A 103 4.26 -11.08 6.71
N HIS A 104 4.70 -10.75 7.91
CA HIS A 104 3.85 -10.74 9.10
C HIS A 104 3.40 -9.31 9.45
N ALA A 105 2.13 -9.17 9.83
CA ALA A 105 1.54 -7.87 10.18
C ALA A 105 0.65 -7.94 11.41
N ARG A 106 0.68 -6.92 12.28
CA ARG A 106 -0.29 -6.85 13.40
C ARG A 106 -1.69 -6.47 12.93
N ARG A 107 -1.79 -5.67 11.86
CA ARG A 107 -3.03 -5.22 11.23
C ARG A 107 -2.90 -5.20 9.72
N LEU A 108 -4.03 -5.29 9.03
CA LEU A 108 -4.12 -5.12 7.58
C LEU A 108 -4.99 -3.92 7.25
N LEU A 109 -4.60 -3.18 6.21
CA LEU A 109 -5.45 -2.20 5.54
C LEU A 109 -5.62 -2.66 4.08
N VAL A 110 -6.84 -3.05 3.71
CA VAL A 110 -7.12 -3.59 2.37
C VAL A 110 -7.68 -2.46 1.50
N THR A 111 -6.92 -2.06 0.48
CA THR A 111 -7.20 -0.95 -0.43
C THR A 111 -7.00 -1.35 -1.89
N THR A 112 -7.37 -2.59 -2.23
CA THR A 112 -7.19 -3.22 -3.55
C THR A 112 -8.11 -2.66 -4.64
N GLY A 113 -9.08 -1.83 -4.27
CA GLY A 113 -10.06 -1.29 -5.19
C GLY A 113 -11.01 -2.37 -5.73
N ILE A 114 -11.53 -2.11 -6.93
CA ILE A 114 -12.43 -3.02 -7.65
C ILE A 114 -11.97 -3.11 -9.11
N ARG A 115 -12.33 -4.19 -9.78
CA ARG A 115 -12.23 -4.30 -11.23
C ARG A 115 -13.53 -3.76 -11.84
N ILE A 116 -13.41 -2.90 -12.84
CA ILE A 116 -14.51 -2.31 -13.60
C ILE A 116 -14.47 -2.89 -15.00
#